data_AF-A0A7V5BP79-F1
#
_entry.id   AF-A0A7V5BP79-F1
#
_cell.length_a   1.000
_cell.length_b   1.000
_cell.length_c   1.000
_cell.angle_alpha   90.00
_cell.angle_beta   90.00
_cell.angle_gamma   90.00
#
_symmetry.space_group_name_H-M   'P 1'
#
loop_
_entity.id
_entity.type
_entity.pdbx_description
1 polymer ?
#
loop_
_entity_poly.entity_id
_entity_poly.type
_entity_poly.pdbx_seq_one_letter_code
_entity_poly.pdbx_strand_id
1 'polypeptide(L)' 'MKLRPLSDRIVVKPIEREAKTASGIILPESAREKPQEGEVIAVGPGARNEKGE' A
#
# COMPACT_ATOMS: atom_id res chain seq x y z
N MET A 1 16.66 0.29 -11.26
CA MET A 1 16.93 0.92 -9.95
C MET A 1 16.19 0.14 -8.88
N LYS A 2 16.88 -0.32 -7.82
CA LYS A 2 16.21 -0.91 -6.64
C LYS A 2 15.84 0.22 -5.69
N LEU A 3 14.55 0.43 -5.46
CA LEU A 3 14.05 1.42 -4.51
C LEU A 3 14.30 0.89 -3.09
N ARG A 4 15.11 1.60 -2.29
CA ARG A 4 15.40 1.23 -0.90
C ARG A 4 14.75 2.25 0.05
N PRO A 5 13.74 1.85 0.84
CA PRO A 5 13.14 2.71 1.85
C PRO A 5 14.15 3.01 2.98
N LEU A 6 14.01 4.17 3.61
CA LEU A 6 14.82 4.58 4.76
C LEU A 6 14.00 4.49 6.05
N SER A 7 14.70 4.18 7.16
CA SER A 7 14.10 4.07 8.49
C SER A 7 12.90 3.12 8.51
N ASP A 8 11.78 3.51 9.13
CA ASP A 8 10.57 2.71 9.27
C ASP A 8 9.58 2.85 8.10
N ARG A 9 10.07 3.29 6.93
CA ARG A 9 9.21 3.49 5.77
C ARG A 9 9.08 2.20 4.98
N ILE A 10 7.88 1.96 4.47
CA ILE A 10 7.56 0.83 3.60
C ILE A 10 7.11 1.41 2.26
N VAL A 11 7.54 0.77 1.17
CA VAL A 11 7.01 1.10 -0.15
C VAL A 11 5.94 0.06 -0.50
N VAL A 12 4.77 0.59 -0.81
CA VAL A 12 3.58 -0.19 -1.15
C VAL A 12 3.17 0.15 -2.58
N LYS A 13 2.82 -0.86 -3.37
CA LYS A 13 2.17 -0.71 -4.66
C LYS A 13 0.65 -0.87 -4.45
N PRO A 14 -0.18 0.14 -4.74
CA PRO A 14 -1.63 0.02 -4.61
C PRO A 14 -2.16 -1.14 -5.46
N ILE A 15 -3.05 -1.95 -4.90
CA ILE A 15 -3.78 -2.96 -5.69
C ILE A 15 -5.01 -2.33 -6.34
N GLU A 16 -5.37 -2.82 -7.52
CA GLU A 16 -6.61 -2.39 -8.16
C GLU A 16 -7.81 -2.97 -7.42
N ARG A 17 -8.79 -2.12 -7.14
CA ARG A 17 -10.03 -2.55 -6.49
C ARG A 17 -10.91 -3.28 -7.49
N GLU A 18 -11.53 -4.37 -7.05
CA GLU A 18 -12.52 -5.08 -7.85
C GLU A 18 -13.65 -4.14 -8.29
N ALA A 19 -13.99 -4.18 -9.57
CA ALA A 19 -15.06 -3.36 -10.14
C ALA A 19 -16.46 -3.80 -9.69
N LYS A 20 -16.56 -5.01 -9.10
CA LYS A 20 -17.80 -5.59 -8.62
C LYS A 20 -17.74 -5.74 -7.11
N THR A 21 -18.81 -5.35 -6.45
CA THR A 21 -18.99 -5.66 -5.03
C THR A 21 -19.38 -7.14 -4.86
N ALA A 22 -19.29 -7.66 -3.64
CA ALA A 22 -19.69 -9.04 -3.32
C ALA A 22 -21.15 -9.35 -3.70
N SER A 23 -22.01 -8.33 -3.77
CA SER A 23 -23.41 -8.41 -4.18
C SER A 23 -23.63 -8.28 -5.70
N GLY A 24 -22.55 -8.20 -6.49
CA GLY A 24 -22.61 -8.12 -7.96
C GLY A 24 -22.86 -6.73 -8.54
N ILE A 25 -22.83 -5.67 -7.74
CA ILE A 25 -23.03 -4.29 -8.20
C ILE A 25 -21.75 -3.78 -8.85
N ILE A 26 -21.85 -3.26 -10.07
CA ILE A 26 -20.73 -2.65 -10.79
C ILE A 26 -20.58 -1.20 -10.34
N LEU A 27 -19.41 -0.87 -9.79
CA LEU A 27 -19.09 0.49 -9.36
C LEU A 27 -18.63 1.32 -10.57
N PRO A 28 -19.19 2.53 -10.80
CA PRO A 28 -18.71 3.43 -11.82
C PRO A 28 -17.31 3.98 -11.45
N GLU A 29 -16.52 4.37 -12.44
CA GLU A 29 -15.15 4.85 -12.20
C GLU A 29 -15.09 6.11 -11.32
N SER A 30 -16.13 6.94 -11.31
CA SER A 30 -16.25 8.12 -10.45
C SER A 30 -16.45 7.80 -8.97
N ALA A 31 -16.92 6.58 -8.64
CA ALA A 31 -17.12 6.10 -7.28
C ALA A 31 -15.94 5.25 -6.77
N ARG A 32 -14.86 5.11 -7.55
CA ARG A 32 -13.63 4.44 -7.11
C ARG A 32 -12.87 5.34 -6.14
N GLU A 33 -13.02 5.05 -4.84
CA GLU A 33 -12.16 5.61 -3.81
C GLU A 33 -10.73 5.07 -3.91
N LYS A 34 -9.77 5.80 -3.34
CA LYS A 34 -8.36 5.38 -3.30
C LYS A 34 -8.24 4.02 -2.61
N PRO A 35 -7.57 3.03 -3.22
CA PRO A 35 -7.30 1.75 -2.58
C PRO A 35 -6.55 1.96 -1.28
N GLN A 36 -7.07 1.39 -0.19
CA GLN A 36 -6.39 1.36 1.12
C GLN A 36 -5.49 0.14 1.25
N GLU A 37 -5.60 -0.80 0.32
CA GLU A 37 -4.81 -2.02 0.26
C GLU A 37 -3.72 -1.90 -0.82
N GLY A 38 -2.62 -2.62 -0.59
CA GLY A 38 -1.50 -2.63 -1.51
C GLY A 38 -0.47 -3.68 -1.14
N GLU A 39 0.32 -4.09 -2.13
CA GLU A 39 1.39 -5.07 -1.97
C GLU A 39 2.68 -4.39 -1.52
N VAL A 40 3.35 -4.97 -0.52
CA VAL A 40 4.62 -4.47 0.00
C VAL A 40 5.76 -4.90 -0.92
N ILE A 41 6.41 -3.94 -1.57
CA ILE A 41 7.53 -4.21 -2.49
C ILE A 41 8.90 -3.98 -1.87
N ALA A 42 9.00 -3.19 -0.80
CA ALA A 42 10.23 -2.99 -0.06
C ALA A 42 9.96 -2.52 1.36
N VAL A 43 10.77 -3.01 2.32
CA VAL A 43 10.75 -2.59 3.73
C VAL A 43 12.06 -1.90 4.09
N GLY A 44 11.94 -0.84 4.90
CA GLY A 44 13.08 -0.15 5.49
C GLY A 44 13.69 -0.94 6.66
N PRO A 45 14.86 -0.52 7.15
CA PRO A 45 15.55 -1.17 8.28
C PRO A 45 14.82 -1.09 9.63
N GLY A 46 13.76 -0.28 9.73
CA GLY A 46 12.94 -0.15 10.95
C GLY A 46 13.13 1.18 11.67
N ALA A 47 12.26 1.44 12.65
CA ALA A 47 12.38 2.58 13.56
C ALA A 47 13.58 2.37 14.49
N ARG A 48 14.28 3.46 14.79
CA ARG A 48 15.32 3.42 15.82
C ARG A 48 14.67 3.18 17.17
N ASN A 49 15.24 2.27 17.95
CA ASN A 49 14.84 2.07 19.32
C ASN A 49 15.23 3.28 20.20
N GLU A 50 14.79 3.31 21.46
CA GLU A 50 15.08 4.41 22.41
C GLU A 50 16.58 4.64 22.65
N LYS A 51 17.42 3.66 22.30
CA LYS A 51 18.89 3.72 22.40
C LYS A 51 19.56 4.22 21.10
N GLY A 52 18.78 4.50 20.06
CA GLY A 52 19.25 5.02 18.78
C GLY A 52 19.72 3.95 17.78
N GLU A 53 19.46 2.67 18.03
CA GLU A 53 19.76 1.54 17.13
C GLU A 53 18.61 1.29 16.15
#